data_AF-A0A7J5XX74-F1
#
_entry.id   AF-A0A7J5XX74-F1
#
_cell.length_a   1.000
_cell.length_b   1.000
_cell.length_c   1.000
_cell.angle_alpha   90.00
_cell.angle_beta   90.00
_cell.angle_gamma   90.00
#
_symmetry.space_group_name_H-M   'P 1'
#
loop_
_entity.id
_entity.type
_entity.pdbx_description
1 polymer ?
#
loop_
_entity_poly.entity_id
_entity_poly.type
_entity_poly.pdbx_seq_one_letter_code
_entity_poly.pdbx_strand_id
1 'polypeptide(L)'
;MPHIRRPPKRFIGNDTTAHTTTTPEEHYRADFFKVLDTVDMQLKERFHQSGLTILAKLEEVLLTGELDTAVVDQYPELNQRSLKGSLTCLSSKAAAILRSQLPEVRGLFDQVEALIRLLMVVPAASAEAERSFSALRRLKTWLRSTMMQIRINNVAVCHIHKELLGKVSREKICQEFILANEYRKHVFGSFS
;
A
#
# COMPACT_ATOMS: atom_id res chain seq x y z
N MET A 1 42.69 7.62 1.70
CA MET A 1 42.09 7.52 3.04
C MET A 1 41.21 8.74 3.28
N PRO A 2 40.05 8.62 3.96
CA PRO A 2 39.20 9.76 4.27
C PRO A 2 39.96 10.83 5.05
N HIS A 3 39.69 12.10 4.76
CA HIS A 3 40.38 13.22 5.41
C HIS A 3 39.91 13.35 6.87
N ILE A 4 40.83 13.17 7.81
CA ILE A 4 40.54 13.26 9.25
C ILE A 4 40.10 14.70 9.56
N ARG A 5 38.86 14.87 10.03
CA ARG A 5 38.35 16.17 10.48
C ARG A 5 38.54 16.30 11.98
N ARG A 6 39.27 17.34 12.41
CA ARG A 6 39.35 17.68 13.83
C ARG A 6 37.98 18.21 14.28
N PRO A 7 37.38 17.65 15.34
CA PRO A 7 36.13 18.16 15.87
C PRO A 7 36.29 19.61 16.38
N PRO A 8 35.22 20.45 16.35
CA PRO A 8 35.29 21.84 16.76
C PRO A 8 35.60 21.98 18.25
N LYS A 9 36.57 22.84 18.61
CA LYS A 9 37.02 23.10 19.99
C LYS A 9 35.91 23.48 20.98
N ARG A 10 34.73 23.88 20.50
CA ARG A 10 33.60 24.29 21.34
C ARG A 10 32.93 23.12 22.08
N PHE A 11 33.14 21.88 21.65
CA PHE A 11 32.41 20.70 22.16
C PHE A 11 33.30 19.71 22.94
N ILE A 12 34.59 19.99 23.15
CA ILE A 12 35.56 19.02 23.70
C ILE A 12 36.44 19.69 24.76
N GLY A 13 36.51 19.10 25.96
CA GLY A 13 37.52 19.43 26.99
C GLY A 13 38.91 18.97 26.57
N ASN A 14 39.96 19.58 27.10
CA ASN A 14 41.36 19.53 26.60
C ASN A 14 41.97 18.14 26.30
N ASP A 15 41.36 17.01 26.71
CA ASP A 15 41.96 15.67 26.66
C ASP A 15 41.11 14.57 25.98
N THR A 16 40.38 14.85 24.89
CA THR A 16 39.82 13.76 24.07
C THR A 16 40.46 13.69 22.70
N THR A 17 41.15 12.59 22.43
CA THR A 17 41.67 12.24 21.11
C THR A 17 40.51 11.99 20.14
N ALA A 18 40.58 12.53 18.93
CA ALA A 18 39.60 12.25 17.89
C ALA A 18 39.56 10.74 17.63
N HIS A 19 38.37 10.13 17.60
CA HIS A 19 38.22 8.74 17.18
C HIS A 19 38.86 8.56 15.80
N THR A 20 40.02 7.92 15.79
CA THR A 20 40.81 7.65 14.59
C THR A 20 40.64 6.16 14.35
N THR A 21 39.91 5.81 13.30
CA THR A 21 39.82 4.41 12.85
C THR A 21 41.20 4.04 12.33
N THR A 22 41.86 3.10 13.00
CA THR A 22 43.27 2.79 12.74
C THR A 22 43.44 2.02 11.43
N THR A 23 42.37 1.41 10.92
CA THR A 23 42.33 0.72 9.63
C THR A 23 41.12 1.15 8.78
N PRO A 24 41.23 1.08 7.44
CA PRO A 24 40.08 1.25 6.54
C PRO A 24 38.94 0.27 6.87
N GLU A 25 39.28 -0.94 7.33
CA GLU A 25 38.32 -1.97 7.73
C GLU A 25 37.47 -1.53 8.93
N GLU A 26 38.06 -0.95 9.97
CA GLU A 26 37.33 -0.42 11.13
C GLU A 26 36.38 0.72 10.77
N HIS A 27 36.79 1.59 9.84
CA HIS A 27 35.94 2.67 9.33
C HIS A 27 34.70 2.11 8.61
N TYR A 28 34.92 1.23 7.64
CA TYR A 28 33.81 0.62 6.90
C TYR A 28 32.96 -0.29 7.77
N ARG A 29 33.52 -0.93 8.79
CA ARG A 29 32.77 -1.73 9.77
C ARG A 29 31.76 -0.88 10.54
N ALA A 30 32.15 0.31 11.00
CA ALA A 30 31.23 1.21 11.68
C ALA A 30 30.09 1.69 10.77
N ASP A 31 30.39 2.04 9.52
CA ASP A 31 29.36 2.44 8.55
C ASP A 31 28.47 1.26 8.11
N PHE A 32 29.03 0.05 8.00
CA PHE A 32 28.29 -1.16 7.71
C PHE A 32 27.26 -1.47 8.80
N PHE A 33 27.64 -1.40 10.07
CA PHE A 33 26.69 -1.59 11.18
C PHE A 33 25.59 -0.52 11.20
N LYS A 34 25.92 0.75 10.93
CA LYS A 34 24.89 1.79 10.80
C LYS A 34 23.89 1.47 9.69
N VAL A 35 24.36 0.93 8.56
CA VAL A 35 23.49 0.51 7.46
C VAL A 35 22.62 -0.66 7.91
N LEU A 36 23.19 -1.68 8.56
CA LEU A 36 22.42 -2.82 9.08
C LEU A 36 21.37 -2.39 10.10
N ASP A 37 21.71 -1.52 11.06
CA ASP A 37 20.78 -1.02 12.07
C ASP A 37 19.67 -0.19 11.41
N THR A 38 20.02 0.62 10.40
CA THR A 38 19.02 1.38 9.63
C THR A 38 18.08 0.45 8.87
N VAL A 39 18.61 -0.60 8.24
CA VAL A 39 17.79 -1.60 7.53
C VAL A 39 16.90 -2.36 8.51
N ASP A 40 17.43 -2.81 9.65
CA ASP A 40 16.65 -3.50 10.68
C ASP A 40 15.54 -2.60 11.24
N MET A 41 15.85 -1.34 11.55
CA MET A 41 14.87 -0.37 12.02
C MET A 41 13.79 -0.11 10.96
N GLN A 42 14.17 0.09 9.70
CA GLN A 42 13.20 0.29 8.61
C GLN A 42 12.33 -0.94 8.36
N LEU A 43 12.90 -2.16 8.47
CA LEU A 43 12.13 -3.39 8.39
C LEU A 43 11.15 -3.48 9.56
N LYS A 44 11.59 -3.16 10.78
CA LYS A 44 10.71 -3.15 11.96
C LYS A 44 9.59 -2.14 11.81
N GLU A 45 9.88 -0.88 11.46
CA GLU A 45 8.86 0.15 11.24
C GLU A 45 7.89 -0.21 10.11
N ARG A 46 8.37 -0.88 9.05
CA ARG A 46 7.54 -1.28 7.93
C ARG A 46 6.61 -2.45 8.26
N PHE A 47 7.09 -3.45 9.00
CA PHE A 47 6.33 -4.69 9.25
C PHE A 47 5.62 -4.75 10.61
N HIS A 48 6.03 -3.93 11.59
CA HIS A 48 5.36 -3.79 12.90
C HIS A 48 4.41 -2.60 12.92
N GLN A 49 3.55 -2.51 11.91
CA GLN A 49 2.50 -1.49 11.87
C GLN A 49 1.26 -2.03 12.57
N SER A 50 0.52 -1.15 13.25
CA SER A 50 -0.74 -1.52 13.93
C SER A 50 -1.76 -2.16 12.99
N GLY A 51 -1.80 -1.76 11.71
CA GLY A 51 -2.65 -2.39 10.72
C GLY A 51 -2.28 -3.85 10.44
N LEU A 52 -0.98 -4.17 10.34
CA LEU A 52 -0.51 -5.53 10.12
C LEU A 52 -0.75 -6.44 11.33
N THR A 53 -0.64 -5.90 12.55
CA THR A 53 -0.97 -6.67 13.75
C THR A 53 -2.47 -6.94 13.88
N ILE A 54 -3.32 -5.99 13.49
CA ILE A 54 -4.78 -6.18 13.37
C ILE A 54 -5.10 -7.29 12.37
N LEU A 55 -4.43 -7.31 11.22
CA LEU A 55 -4.64 -8.33 10.19
C LEU A 55 -4.14 -9.71 10.63
N ALA A 56 -3.00 -9.77 11.31
CA ALA A 56 -2.50 -11.03 11.89
C ALA A 56 -3.49 -11.60 12.91
N LYS A 57 -4.11 -10.74 13.72
CA LYS A 57 -5.21 -11.15 14.62
C LYS A 57 -6.44 -11.64 13.86
N LEU A 58 -6.85 -10.96 12.79
CA LEU A 58 -7.96 -11.40 11.93
C LEU A 58 -7.68 -12.74 11.23
N GLU A 59 -6.43 -12.97 10.83
CA GLU A 59 -5.97 -14.26 10.31
C GLU A 59 -6.01 -15.34 11.39
N GLU A 60 -5.59 -15.00 12.62
CA GLU A 60 -5.68 -15.91 13.77
C GLU A 60 -7.14 -16.31 14.03
N VAL A 61 -8.09 -15.38 13.98
CA VAL A 61 -9.53 -15.69 14.07
C VAL A 61 -9.97 -16.74 13.03
N LEU A 62 -9.45 -16.67 11.80
CA LEU A 62 -9.76 -17.68 10.77
C LEU A 62 -9.13 -19.04 11.04
N LEU A 63 -7.97 -19.09 11.70
CA LEU A 63 -7.21 -20.33 11.94
C LEU A 63 -7.64 -21.04 13.23
N THR A 64 -7.87 -20.28 14.30
CA THR A 64 -8.21 -20.81 15.63
C THR A 64 -9.71 -20.87 15.87
N GLY A 65 -10.49 -20.04 15.17
CA GLY A 65 -11.93 -19.87 15.41
C GLY A 65 -12.24 -19.10 16.70
N GLU A 66 -11.23 -18.59 17.40
CA GLU A 66 -11.40 -17.73 18.57
C GLU A 66 -11.57 -16.28 18.13
N LEU A 67 -12.61 -15.62 18.65
CA LEU A 67 -13.00 -14.29 18.20
C LEU A 67 -12.41 -13.21 19.12
N ASP A 68 -11.50 -12.39 18.61
CA ASP A 68 -11.12 -11.12 19.26
C ASP A 68 -12.19 -10.05 18.92
N THR A 69 -13.14 -9.86 19.83
CA THR A 69 -14.30 -8.97 19.63
C THR A 69 -13.88 -7.52 19.37
N ALA A 70 -12.78 -7.07 19.98
CA ALA A 70 -12.28 -5.71 19.81
C ALA A 70 -11.74 -5.42 18.40
N VAL A 71 -11.35 -6.45 17.66
CA VAL A 71 -10.83 -6.32 16.29
C VAL A 71 -11.97 -6.40 15.28
N VAL A 72 -12.92 -7.31 15.49
CA VAL A 72 -14.05 -7.51 14.58
C VAL A 72 -14.96 -6.28 14.55
N ASP A 73 -15.15 -5.60 15.69
CA ASP A 73 -15.98 -4.38 15.77
C ASP A 73 -15.40 -3.18 15.01
N GLN A 74 -14.12 -3.21 14.63
CA GLN A 74 -13.52 -2.14 13.81
C GLN A 74 -13.97 -2.21 12.35
N TYR A 75 -14.51 -3.34 11.91
CA TYR A 75 -14.93 -3.56 10.53
C TYR A 75 -16.46 -3.68 10.47
N PRO A 76 -17.17 -2.65 9.97
CA PRO A 76 -18.64 -2.65 9.92
C PRO A 76 -19.21 -3.74 9.00
N GLU A 77 -18.40 -4.30 8.11
CA GLU A 77 -18.77 -5.39 7.22
C GLU A 77 -18.80 -6.77 7.92
N LEU A 78 -18.24 -6.89 9.14
CA LEU A 78 -18.15 -8.15 9.87
C LEU A 78 -19.12 -8.18 11.06
N ASN A 79 -19.99 -9.20 11.09
CA ASN A 79 -20.91 -9.44 12.19
C ASN A 79 -20.41 -10.55 13.11
N GLN A 80 -20.05 -10.23 14.35
CA GLN A 80 -19.49 -11.17 15.33
C GLN A 80 -20.33 -12.45 15.52
N ARG A 81 -21.66 -12.31 15.66
CA ARG A 81 -22.57 -13.45 15.93
C ARG A 81 -22.63 -14.41 14.76
N SER A 82 -22.80 -13.87 13.55
CA SER A 82 -22.88 -14.63 12.32
C SER A 82 -21.53 -15.24 11.94
N LEU A 83 -20.43 -14.51 12.20
CA LEU A 83 -19.07 -15.00 11.98
C LEU A 83 -18.74 -16.16 12.94
N LYS A 84 -19.09 -16.06 14.23
CA LYS A 84 -18.90 -17.16 15.19
C LYS A 84 -19.68 -18.41 14.78
N GLY A 85 -20.95 -18.25 14.40
CA GLY A 85 -21.77 -19.37 13.91
C GLY A 85 -21.15 -20.05 12.68
N SER A 86 -20.70 -19.24 11.73
CA SER A 86 -20.03 -19.70 10.50
C SER A 86 -18.72 -20.42 10.79
N LEU A 87 -17.88 -19.88 11.68
CA LEU A 87 -16.58 -20.46 12.07
C LEU A 87 -16.73 -21.75 12.88
N THR A 88 -17.76 -21.88 13.73
CA THR A 88 -18.01 -23.16 14.42
C THR A 88 -18.41 -24.29 13.48
N CYS A 89 -19.04 -23.96 12.34
CA CYS A 89 -19.46 -24.92 11.34
C CYS A 89 -18.31 -25.32 10.41
N LEU A 90 -17.36 -24.41 10.18
CA LEU A 90 -16.24 -24.58 9.29
C LEU A 90 -15.00 -24.99 10.11
N SER A 91 -14.61 -26.27 10.04
CA SER A 91 -13.38 -26.72 10.71
C SER A 91 -12.14 -25.95 10.23
N SER A 92 -11.03 -26.06 10.96
CA SER A 92 -9.76 -25.31 10.87
C SER A 92 -9.11 -25.10 9.49
N LYS A 93 -9.70 -25.61 8.39
CA LYS A 93 -9.30 -25.37 6.99
C LYS A 93 -10.36 -24.63 6.18
N ALA A 94 -10.92 -23.57 6.78
CA ALA A 94 -11.95 -22.72 6.22
C ALA A 94 -11.72 -22.30 4.75
N ALA A 95 -10.54 -21.75 4.46
CA ALA A 95 -10.24 -21.19 3.14
C ALA A 95 -10.13 -22.24 2.01
N ALA A 96 -9.61 -23.44 2.31
CA ALA A 96 -9.50 -24.53 1.33
C ALA A 96 -10.86 -25.15 1.04
N ILE A 97 -11.67 -25.33 2.09
CA ILE A 97 -13.02 -25.86 1.98
C ILE A 97 -13.85 -24.90 1.12
N LEU A 98 -13.93 -23.61 1.47
CA LEU A 98 -14.73 -22.63 0.71
C LEU A 98 -14.34 -22.52 -0.77
N ARG A 99 -13.06 -22.63 -1.12
CA ARG A 99 -12.62 -22.61 -2.53
C ARG A 99 -13.09 -23.84 -3.32
N SER A 100 -13.22 -25.00 -2.69
CA SER A 100 -13.69 -26.24 -3.33
C SER A 100 -15.21 -26.35 -3.44
N GLN A 101 -15.95 -25.56 -2.67
CA GLN A 101 -17.42 -25.66 -2.57
C GLN A 101 -18.15 -24.82 -3.64
N LEU A 102 -19.37 -25.27 -3.95
CA LEU A 102 -20.30 -24.63 -4.89
C LEU A 102 -20.68 -23.19 -4.43
N PRO A 103 -21.04 -22.28 -5.35
CA PRO A 103 -21.37 -20.88 -5.03
C PRO A 103 -22.50 -20.73 -4.01
N GLU A 104 -23.46 -21.66 -4.04
CA GLU A 104 -24.62 -21.69 -3.14
C GLU A 104 -24.21 -21.99 -1.69
N VAL A 105 -23.22 -22.87 -1.50
CA VAL A 105 -22.68 -23.19 -0.18
C VAL A 105 -21.80 -22.06 0.34
N ARG A 106 -21.13 -21.30 -0.53
CA ARG A 106 -20.40 -20.09 -0.13
C ARG A 106 -21.31 -19.00 0.40
N GLY A 107 -22.52 -18.87 -0.15
CA GLY A 107 -23.54 -17.94 0.32
C GLY A 107 -24.01 -18.21 1.76
N LEU A 108 -23.84 -19.44 2.27
CA LEU A 108 -24.14 -19.78 3.67
C LEU A 108 -23.07 -19.27 4.65
N PHE A 109 -21.89 -18.87 4.15
CA PHE A 109 -20.75 -18.41 4.93
C PHE A 109 -20.28 -17.02 4.46
N ASP A 110 -21.23 -16.13 4.20
CA ASP A 110 -21.03 -14.74 3.76
C ASP A 110 -19.99 -13.99 4.62
N GLN A 111 -20.03 -14.18 5.94
CA GLN A 111 -19.11 -13.52 6.88
C GLN A 111 -17.67 -14.04 6.77
N VAL A 112 -17.49 -15.34 6.55
CA VAL A 112 -16.15 -15.92 6.36
C VAL A 112 -15.60 -15.50 5.01
N GLU A 113 -16.45 -15.43 3.98
CA GLU A 113 -16.07 -14.91 2.68
C GLU A 113 -15.65 -13.44 2.74
N ALA A 114 -16.43 -12.59 3.43
CA ALA A 114 -16.08 -11.18 3.64
C ALA A 114 -14.73 -11.04 4.35
N LEU A 115 -14.48 -11.82 5.40
CA LEU A 115 -13.20 -11.84 6.12
C LEU A 115 -12.04 -12.28 5.23
N ILE A 116 -12.22 -13.33 4.42
CA ILE A 116 -11.20 -13.79 3.46
C ILE A 116 -10.94 -12.74 2.38
N ARG A 117 -11.98 -12.09 1.83
CA ARG A 117 -11.83 -11.00 0.86
C ARG A 117 -11.08 -9.83 1.48
N LEU A 118 -11.39 -9.44 2.72
CA LEU A 118 -10.69 -8.38 3.44
C LEU A 118 -9.20 -8.68 3.54
N LEU A 119 -8.82 -9.89 3.96
CA LEU A 119 -7.41 -10.31 4.04
C LEU A 119 -6.73 -10.37 2.66
N MET A 120 -7.43 -10.74 1.59
CA MET A 120 -6.88 -10.77 0.23
C MET A 120 -6.73 -9.38 -0.41
N VAL A 121 -7.55 -8.40 0.00
CA VAL A 121 -7.52 -7.03 -0.53
C VAL A 121 -6.43 -6.19 0.12
N VAL A 122 -5.99 -6.53 1.33
CA VAL A 122 -4.87 -5.81 1.93
C VAL A 122 -3.66 -5.93 1.02
N PRO A 123 -3.06 -4.80 0.59
CA PRO A 123 -1.87 -4.84 -0.23
C PRO A 123 -0.73 -5.45 0.58
N ALA A 124 -0.50 -6.75 0.43
CA ALA A 124 0.68 -7.45 0.96
C ALA A 124 1.98 -6.89 0.34
N ALA A 125 1.88 -6.10 -0.73
CA ALA A 125 3.02 -5.54 -1.45
C ALA A 125 2.85 -4.03 -1.70
N SER A 126 3.95 -3.30 -1.49
CA SER A 126 4.12 -1.90 -1.91
C SER A 126 4.09 -1.69 -3.42
N ALA A 127 3.93 -2.77 -4.22
CA ALA A 127 4.02 -2.74 -5.66
C ALA A 127 3.04 -1.75 -6.32
N GLU A 128 1.82 -1.60 -5.78
CA GLU A 128 0.86 -0.62 -6.32
C GLU A 128 1.27 0.83 -6.02
N ALA A 129 1.75 1.09 -4.80
CA ALA A 129 2.28 2.39 -4.43
C ALA A 129 3.54 2.72 -5.25
N GLU A 130 4.48 1.79 -5.39
CA GLU A 130 5.68 1.91 -6.21
C GLU A 130 5.36 2.15 -7.68
N ARG A 131 4.38 1.42 -8.24
CA ARG A 131 3.87 1.66 -9.60
C ARG A 131 3.33 3.08 -9.74
N SER A 132 2.58 3.56 -8.74
CA SER A 132 2.01 4.91 -8.72
C SER A 132 3.10 5.99 -8.61
N PHE A 133 4.07 5.82 -7.72
CA PHE A 133 5.22 6.75 -7.60
C PHE A 133 6.11 6.74 -8.85
N SER A 134 6.35 5.57 -9.44
CA SER A 134 7.07 5.44 -10.71
C SER A 134 6.33 6.10 -11.87
N ALA A 135 5.00 5.99 -11.93
CA ALA A 135 4.18 6.73 -12.88
C ALA A 135 4.27 8.24 -12.66
N LEU A 136 4.14 8.71 -11.41
CA LEU A 136 4.25 10.13 -11.07
C LEU A 136 5.63 10.70 -11.40
N ARG A 137 6.70 9.95 -11.15
CA ARG A 137 8.08 10.32 -11.51
C ARG A 137 8.23 10.60 -13.01
N ARG A 138 7.54 9.82 -13.86
CA ARG A 138 7.52 10.01 -15.32
C ARG A 138 6.62 11.17 -15.76
N LEU A 139 5.52 11.40 -15.07
CA LEU A 139 4.55 12.45 -15.41
C LEU A 139 4.97 13.84 -14.94
N LYS A 140 5.70 13.96 -13.83
CA LYS A 140 6.17 15.22 -13.25
C LYS A 140 7.50 15.64 -13.86
N THR A 141 7.44 16.12 -15.09
CA THR A 141 8.60 16.67 -15.80
C THR A 141 8.75 18.18 -15.57
N TRP A 142 9.94 18.73 -15.85
CA TRP A 142 10.22 20.17 -15.71
C TRP A 142 9.25 21.05 -16.52
N LEU A 143 8.91 20.62 -17.74
CA LEU A 143 7.93 21.28 -18.62
C LEU A 143 6.49 21.23 -18.08
N ARG A 144 6.21 20.38 -17.09
CA ARG A 144 4.88 20.20 -16.47
C ARG A 144 4.87 20.66 -15.01
N SER A 145 5.85 21.48 -14.62
CA SER A 145 6.03 21.97 -13.25
C SER A 145 4.85 22.82 -12.74
N THR A 146 4.07 23.44 -13.64
CA THR A 146 2.91 24.28 -13.31
C THR A 146 1.57 23.52 -13.25
N MET A 147 1.56 22.18 -13.40
CA MET A 147 0.32 21.42 -13.28
C MET A 147 -0.20 21.39 -11.84
N MET A 148 -1.49 21.74 -11.69
CA MET A 148 -2.22 21.59 -10.43
C MET A 148 -2.38 20.12 -10.02
N GLN A 149 -2.52 19.88 -8.72
CA GLN A 149 -2.64 18.53 -8.14
C GLN A 149 -3.80 17.73 -8.75
N ILE A 150 -4.94 18.38 -8.98
CA ILE A 150 -6.12 17.75 -9.60
C ILE A 150 -5.77 17.21 -11.00
N ARG A 151 -5.05 18.01 -11.80
CA ARG A 151 -4.70 17.63 -13.17
C ARG A 151 -3.69 16.50 -13.20
N ILE A 152 -2.66 16.54 -12.36
CA ILE A 152 -1.66 15.47 -12.32
C ILE A 152 -2.25 14.15 -11.82
N ASN A 153 -3.17 14.19 -10.85
CA ASN A 153 -3.87 12.99 -10.36
C ASN A 153 -4.69 12.34 -11.48
N ASN A 154 -5.49 13.13 -12.21
CA ASN A 154 -6.28 12.61 -13.34
C ASN A 154 -5.40 11.98 -14.42
N VAL A 155 -4.27 12.64 -14.76
CA VAL A 155 -3.32 12.10 -15.75
C VAL A 155 -2.64 10.82 -15.23
N ALA A 156 -2.33 10.75 -13.94
CA ALA A 156 -1.74 9.57 -13.30
C ALA A 156 -2.66 8.36 -13.41
N VAL A 157 -3.96 8.52 -13.15
CA VAL A 157 -4.97 7.46 -13.31
C VAL A 157 -4.99 6.96 -14.76
N CYS A 158 -5.05 7.87 -15.74
CA CYS A 158 -5.00 7.51 -17.16
C CYS A 158 -3.71 6.76 -17.54
N HIS A 159 -2.56 7.19 -17.00
CA HIS A 159 -1.26 6.57 -17.29
C HIS A 159 -1.13 5.17 -16.69
N ILE A 160 -1.58 4.99 -15.45
CA ILE A 160 -1.52 3.70 -14.74
C ILE A 160 -2.48 2.70 -15.39
N HIS A 161 -3.70 3.13 -15.71
CA HIS A 161 -4.77 2.28 -16.26
C HIS A 161 -4.92 2.42 -17.78
N LYS A 162 -3.82 2.57 -18.51
CA LYS A 162 -3.80 2.75 -19.97
C LYS A 162 -4.56 1.66 -20.76
N GLU A 163 -4.52 0.42 -20.30
CA GLU A 163 -5.18 -0.72 -20.95
C GLU A 163 -6.70 -0.63 -20.81
N LEU A 164 -7.17 -0.24 -19.63
CA LEU A 164 -8.59 -0.01 -19.39
C LEU A 164 -9.06 1.21 -20.20
N LEU A 165 -8.27 2.28 -20.23
CA LEU A 165 -8.55 3.47 -21.03
C LEU A 165 -8.65 3.14 -22.53
N GLY A 166 -7.84 2.20 -23.03
CA GLY A 166 -7.91 1.72 -24.41
C GLY A 166 -9.22 1.01 -24.76
N LYS A 167 -9.96 0.49 -23.77
CA LYS A 167 -11.28 -0.14 -23.96
C LYS A 167 -12.42 0.88 -23.96
N VAL A 168 -12.18 2.12 -23.54
CA VAL A 168 -13.19 3.17 -23.52
C VAL A 168 -13.33 3.78 -24.91
N SER A 169 -14.54 3.84 -25.45
CA SER A 169 -14.81 4.48 -26.74
C SER A 169 -14.53 5.98 -26.65
N ARG A 170 -13.67 6.46 -27.56
CA ARG A 170 -13.33 7.87 -27.68
C ARG A 170 -14.53 8.68 -28.15
N GLU A 171 -15.37 8.12 -29.02
CA GLU A 171 -16.59 8.79 -29.47
C GLU A 171 -17.50 9.11 -28.29
N LYS A 172 -17.69 8.16 -27.36
CA LYS A 172 -18.52 8.37 -26.16
C LYS A 172 -17.98 9.49 -25.27
N ILE A 173 -16.66 9.51 -25.03
CA ILE A 173 -16.03 10.58 -24.22
C ILE A 173 -16.22 11.95 -24.89
N CYS A 174 -16.04 12.02 -26.21
CA CYS A 174 -16.25 13.25 -26.97
C CYS A 174 -17.71 13.70 -26.93
N GLN A 175 -18.66 12.78 -27.07
CA GLN A 175 -20.09 13.05 -26.96
C GLN A 175 -20.44 13.64 -25.59
N GLU A 176 -20.00 13.00 -24.50
CA GLU A 176 -20.24 13.47 -23.12
C GLU A 176 -19.63 14.85 -22.88
N PHE A 177 -18.40 15.09 -23.37
CA PHE A 177 -17.73 16.38 -23.22
C PHE A 177 -18.48 17.52 -23.91
N ILE A 178 -19.08 17.24 -25.07
CA ILE A 178 -19.89 18.19 -25.84
C ILE A 178 -21.22 18.45 -25.14
N LEU A 179 -21.94 17.38 -24.77
CA LEU A 179 -23.25 17.49 -24.15
C LEU A 179 -23.19 18.17 -22.78
N ALA A 180 -22.04 18.19 -22.12
CA ALA A 180 -21.84 18.90 -20.86
C ALA A 180 -21.94 20.43 -20.96
N ASN A 181 -21.92 21.02 -22.17
CA ASN A 181 -22.08 22.47 -22.35
C ASN A 181 -22.68 22.82 -23.73
N GLU A 182 -23.81 23.55 -23.74
CA GLU A 182 -24.48 23.99 -24.96
C GLU A 182 -23.58 24.79 -25.92
N TYR A 183 -22.64 25.60 -25.39
CA TYR A 183 -21.65 26.28 -26.23
C TYR A 183 -20.74 25.28 -26.95
N ARG A 184 -20.33 24.20 -26.29
CA ARG A 184 -19.51 23.15 -26.90
C ARG A 184 -20.29 22.39 -27.97
N LYS A 185 -21.58 22.16 -27.75
CA LYS A 185 -22.48 21.57 -28.74
C LYS A 185 -22.60 22.42 -30.00
N HIS A 186 -22.69 23.74 -29.84
CA HIS A 186 -22.68 24.65 -30.98
C HIS A 186 -21.33 24.65 -31.73
N VAL A 187 -20.20 24.61 -31.02
CA VAL A 187 -18.86 24.67 -31.64
C VAL A 187 -18.42 23.35 -32.27
N PHE A 188 -18.66 22.23 -31.60
CA PHE A 188 -18.15 20.91 -32.00
C PHE A 188 -19.19 20.03 -32.70
N GLY A 189 -20.46 20.43 -32.72
CA GLY A 189 -21.54 19.67 -33.37
C GLY A 189 -21.86 18.36 -32.64
N SER A 190 -22.27 17.33 -33.40
CA SER A 190 -22.47 15.96 -32.90
C SER A 190 -21.51 15.00 -33.58
N PHE A 191 -20.90 14.10 -32.81
CA PHE A 191 -20.14 12.99 -33.38
C PHE A 191 -21.10 11.88 -33.86
N SER A 192 -20.81 11.34 -35.04
CA SER A 192 -21.43 10.16 -35.66
C SER A 192 -20.55 8.94 -35.46
#